data_AF-A0A4U6R952-F1
#
_entry.id   AF-A0A4U6R952-F1
#
_cell.length_a   1.000
_cell.length_b   1.000
_cell.length_c   1.000
_cell.angle_alpha   90.00
_cell.angle_beta   90.00
_cell.angle_gamma   90.00
#
_symmetry.space_group_name_H-M   'P 1'
#
loop_
_entity.id
_entity.type
_entity.pdbx_description
1 polymer ?
#
loop_
_entity_poly.entity_id
_entity_poly.type
_entity_poly.pdbx_seq_one_letter_code
_entity_poly.pdbx_strand_id
1 'polypeptide(L)'
;MNEVTIAIIAYGAISAAVIAGFFSFLNLISSKENAVSDSRQKWINEFRAEISRLTAAIHELVRIEEHSKTLSEKEYIEVARETYKDARESLTNIQLRLNPEHVERRPQSMEAKLWNAISKSRTDFANGDLSATVVDCDKIREEAAPLLKKEWERVKRGELTFRVVKVTALVLLIVGIAFVVLGADQLIQIP
;
A
#
# COMPACT_ATOMS: atom_id res chain seq x y z
N MET A 1 11.46 -24.55 53.21
CA MET A 1 11.81 -24.57 51.77
C MET A 1 13.28 -24.21 51.69
N ASN A 2 14.13 -25.06 51.11
CA ASN A 2 15.56 -24.74 50.99
C ASN A 2 15.75 -23.63 49.94
N GLU A 3 16.85 -22.87 50.06
CA GLU A 3 17.15 -21.75 49.15
C GLU A 3 17.19 -22.18 47.68
N VAL A 4 17.64 -23.42 47.41
CA VAL A 4 17.65 -24.03 46.08
C VAL A 4 16.24 -24.14 45.47
N THR A 5 15.24 -24.57 46.24
CA THR A 5 13.85 -24.64 45.74
C THR A 5 13.30 -23.25 45.39
N ILE A 6 13.61 -22.23 46.20
CA ILE A 6 13.22 -20.85 45.91
C ILE A 6 13.87 -20.36 44.61
N ALA A 7 15.17 -20.65 44.42
CA ALA A 7 15.92 -20.28 43.23
C ALA A 7 15.36 -20.94 41.95
N ILE A 8 15.03 -22.23 41.99
CA ILE A 8 14.42 -22.96 40.86
C ILE A 8 13.05 -22.36 40.49
N ILE A 9 12.20 -22.07 41.48
CA ILE A 9 10.88 -21.46 41.25
C ILE A 9 11.03 -20.06 40.62
N ALA A 10 11.91 -19.23 41.17
CA ALA A 10 12.17 -17.89 40.64
C ALA A 10 12.71 -17.94 39.21
N TYR A 11 13.65 -18.84 38.94
CA TYR A 11 14.22 -19.05 37.61
C TYR A 11 13.16 -19.48 36.58
N GLY A 12 12.29 -20.43 36.96
CA GLY A 12 11.17 -20.86 36.13
C GLY A 12 10.20 -19.71 35.83
N ALA A 13 9.86 -18.91 36.85
CA ALA A 13 8.97 -17.75 36.68
C ALA A 13 9.54 -16.68 35.75
N ILE A 14 10.83 -16.33 35.91
CA ILE A 14 11.52 -15.37 35.04
C ILE A 14 11.57 -15.89 33.61
N SER A 15 11.92 -17.17 33.42
CA SER A 15 11.97 -17.81 32.10
C SER A 15 10.62 -17.76 31.41
N ALA A 16 9.54 -18.11 32.13
CA ALA A 16 8.18 -18.04 31.60
C ALA A 16 7.77 -16.61 31.21
N ALA A 17 8.11 -15.61 32.04
CA ALA A 17 7.82 -14.20 31.75
C ALA A 17 8.55 -13.70 30.49
N VAL A 18 9.82 -14.09 30.30
CA VAL A 18 10.59 -13.74 29.09
C VAL A 18 9.96 -14.36 27.84
N ILE A 19 9.57 -15.64 27.90
CA ILE A 19 8.91 -16.33 26.77
C ILE A 19 7.56 -15.66 26.46
N ALA A 20 6.75 -15.35 27.47
CA ALA A 20 5.48 -14.66 27.29
C ALA A 20 5.67 -13.25 26.67
N GLY A 21 6.66 -12.49 27.16
CA GLY A 21 7.03 -11.19 26.63
C GLY A 21 7.47 -11.27 25.16
N PHE A 22 8.22 -12.31 24.80
CA PHE A 22 8.65 -12.55 23.42
C PHE A 22 7.47 -12.78 22.47
N PHE A 23 6.51 -13.65 22.84
CA PHE A 23 5.32 -13.87 22.03
C PHE A 23 4.45 -12.61 21.90
N SER A 24 4.32 -11.83 22.99
CA SER A 24 3.63 -10.53 22.96
C SER A 24 4.30 -9.57 21.96
N PHE A 25 5.63 -9.51 21.96
CA PHE A 25 6.39 -8.69 21.02
C PHE A 25 6.22 -9.13 19.56
N LEU A 26 6.27 -10.44 19.28
CA LEU A 26 6.03 -10.95 17.93
C LEU A 26 4.61 -10.64 17.44
N ASN A 27 3.61 -10.76 18.31
CA ASN A 27 2.24 -10.40 18.00
C ASN A 27 2.11 -8.91 17.65
N LEU A 28 2.80 -8.03 18.39
CA LEU A 28 2.82 -6.60 18.10
C LEU A 28 3.45 -6.29 16.73
N ILE A 29 4.60 -6.91 16.42
CA ILE A 29 5.26 -6.74 15.11
C ILE A 29 4.34 -7.23 13.99
N SER A 30 3.78 -8.43 14.13
CA SER A 30 2.89 -9.03 13.15
C SER A 30 1.66 -8.16 12.90
N SER A 31 1.04 -7.65 13.97
CA SER A 31 -0.09 -6.72 13.89
C SER A 31 0.28 -5.44 13.13
N LYS A 32 1.46 -4.86 13.42
CA LYS A 32 1.92 -3.65 12.74
C LYS A 32 2.20 -3.89 11.26
N GLU A 33 2.85 -4.99 10.91
CA GLU A 33 3.15 -5.38 9.52
C GLU A 33 1.87 -5.62 8.72
N ASN A 34 0.89 -6.32 9.31
CA ASN A 34 -0.42 -6.55 8.68
C ASN A 34 -1.14 -5.22 8.42
N ALA A 35 -1.20 -4.33 9.42
CA ALA A 35 -1.83 -3.02 9.25
C ALA A 35 -1.17 -2.17 8.14
N VAL A 36 0.16 -2.24 8.00
CA VAL A 36 0.88 -1.56 6.92
C VAL A 36 0.58 -2.22 5.57
N SER A 37 0.57 -3.55 5.50
CA SER A 37 0.22 -4.30 4.30
C SER A 37 -1.20 -3.97 3.82
N ASP A 38 -2.16 -3.93 4.74
CA ASP A 38 -3.56 -3.58 4.46
C ASP A 38 -3.70 -2.14 3.97
N SER A 39 -2.98 -1.20 4.58
CA SER A 39 -2.95 0.20 4.13
C SER A 39 -2.41 0.33 2.70
N ARG A 40 -1.39 -0.46 2.34
CA ARG A 40 -0.83 -0.50 0.97
C ARG A 40 -1.79 -1.14 -0.03
N GLN A 41 -2.42 -2.25 0.34
CA GLN A 41 -3.44 -2.89 -0.50
C GLN A 41 -4.62 -1.95 -0.73
N LYS A 42 -5.06 -1.23 0.30
CA LYS A 42 -6.08 -0.18 0.19
C LYS A 42 -5.65 0.91 -0.80
N TRP A 43 -4.43 1.44 -0.67
CA TRP A 43 -3.90 2.42 -1.63
C TRP A 43 -3.90 1.88 -3.07
N ILE A 44 -3.47 0.63 -3.29
CA ILE A 44 -3.48 -0.02 -4.61
C ILE A 44 -4.90 -0.13 -5.17
N ASN A 45 -5.85 -0.59 -4.35
CA ASN A 45 -7.23 -0.83 -4.77
C ASN A 45 -7.95 0.49 -5.06
N GLU A 46 -7.75 1.51 -4.24
CA GLU A 46 -8.27 2.85 -4.49
C GLU A 46 -7.69 3.44 -5.77
N PHE A 47 -6.38 3.27 -6.01
CA PHE A 47 -5.74 3.75 -7.23
C PHE A 47 -6.31 3.08 -8.49
N ARG A 48 -6.55 1.76 -8.45
CA ARG A 48 -7.25 1.03 -9.53
C ARG A 48 -8.68 1.53 -9.72
N ALA A 49 -9.40 1.78 -8.63
CA ALA A 49 -10.77 2.28 -8.68
C ALA A 49 -10.83 3.67 -9.33
N GLU A 50 -9.88 4.57 -9.03
CA GLU A 50 -9.84 5.89 -9.69
C GLU A 50 -9.55 5.81 -11.18
N ILE A 51 -8.63 4.95 -11.61
CA ILE A 51 -8.34 4.75 -13.05
C ILE A 51 -9.59 4.19 -13.76
N SER A 52 -10.29 3.25 -13.12
CA SER A 52 -11.54 2.70 -13.66
C SER A 52 -12.64 3.74 -13.74
N ARG A 53 -12.82 4.57 -12.71
CA ARG A 53 -13.79 5.67 -12.69
C ARG A 53 -13.50 6.69 -13.77
N LEU A 54 -12.25 7.12 -13.89
CA LEU A 54 -11.82 8.03 -14.96
C LEU A 54 -12.15 7.45 -16.33
N THR A 55 -11.73 6.21 -16.59
CA THR A 55 -11.95 5.56 -17.88
C THR A 55 -13.45 5.47 -18.20
N ALA A 56 -14.27 5.03 -17.24
CA ALA A 56 -15.71 4.93 -17.40
C ALA A 56 -16.36 6.30 -17.67
N ALA A 57 -15.98 7.33 -16.91
CA ALA A 57 -16.49 8.68 -17.07
C ALA A 57 -16.14 9.27 -18.45
N ILE A 58 -14.91 9.10 -18.93
CA ILE A 58 -14.52 9.59 -20.26
C ILE A 58 -15.28 8.86 -21.37
N HIS A 59 -15.43 7.54 -21.31
CA HIS A 59 -16.22 6.79 -22.30
C HIS A 59 -17.70 7.19 -22.28
N GLU A 60 -18.25 7.46 -21.10
CA GLU A 60 -19.62 7.94 -20.96
C GLU A 60 -19.78 9.35 -21.57
N LEU A 61 -18.82 10.24 -21.37
CA LEU A 61 -18.83 11.57 -22.00
C LEU A 61 -18.78 11.50 -23.51
N VAL A 62 -17.97 10.60 -24.08
CA VAL A 62 -17.96 10.35 -25.54
C VAL A 62 -19.34 9.86 -26.00
N ARG A 63 -19.96 8.93 -25.28
CA ARG A 63 -21.31 8.46 -25.61
C ARG A 63 -22.34 9.58 -25.57
N ILE A 64 -22.29 10.45 -24.56
CA ILE A 64 -23.19 11.61 -24.44
C ILE A 64 -22.93 12.60 -25.59
N GLU A 65 -21.67 12.86 -25.95
CA GLU A 65 -21.28 13.72 -27.07
C GLU A 65 -21.80 13.19 -28.41
N GLU A 66 -21.71 11.88 -28.68
CA GLU A 66 -22.27 11.27 -29.89
C GLU A 66 -23.79 11.48 -30.02
N HIS A 67 -24.51 11.49 -28.89
CA HIS A 67 -25.96 11.70 -28.84
C HIS A 67 -26.34 13.18 -28.62
N SER A 68 -25.38 14.09 -28.51
CA SER A 68 -25.62 15.51 -28.23
C SER A 68 -26.37 16.24 -29.35
N LYS A 69 -26.33 15.71 -30.59
CA LYS A 69 -27.02 16.29 -31.76
C LYS A 69 -28.53 16.42 -31.59
N THR A 70 -29.12 15.64 -30.67
CA THR A 70 -30.55 15.68 -30.36
C THR A 70 -30.89 16.47 -29.10
N LEU A 71 -29.88 16.98 -28.38
CA LEU A 71 -30.03 17.69 -27.12
C LEU A 71 -29.85 19.19 -27.33
N SER A 72 -30.63 20.00 -26.62
CA SER A 72 -30.26 21.40 -26.44
C SER A 72 -28.99 21.52 -25.59
N GLU A 73 -28.26 22.63 -25.73
CA GLU A 73 -27.05 22.89 -24.94
C GLU A 73 -27.28 22.74 -23.43
N LYS A 74 -28.43 23.22 -22.94
CA LYS A 74 -28.80 23.12 -21.52
C LYS A 74 -29.01 21.67 -21.08
N GLU A 75 -29.65 20.85 -21.92
CA GLU A 75 -29.86 19.43 -21.64
C GLU A 75 -28.54 18.65 -21.68
N TYR A 76 -27.66 18.95 -22.64
CA TYR A 76 -26.32 18.37 -22.69
C TYR A 76 -25.54 18.66 -21.40
N ILE A 77 -25.51 19.93 -20.97
CA ILE A 77 -24.81 20.32 -19.74
C ILE A 77 -25.39 19.59 -18.53
N GLU A 78 -26.72 19.47 -18.43
CA GLU A 78 -27.36 18.78 -17.30
C GLU A 78 -27.03 17.28 -17.27
N VAL A 79 -27.11 16.60 -18.43
CA VAL A 79 -26.82 15.17 -18.56
C VAL A 79 -25.34 14.87 -18.32
N ALA A 80 -24.44 15.71 -18.85
CA ALA A 80 -23.01 15.50 -18.75
C ALA A 80 -22.40 15.96 -17.41
N ARG A 81 -23.12 16.75 -16.60
CA ARG A 81 -22.57 17.41 -15.40
C ARG A 81 -21.87 16.45 -14.43
N GLU A 82 -22.56 15.40 -14.01
CA GLU A 82 -21.98 14.44 -13.04
C GLU A 82 -20.82 13.67 -13.66
N THR A 83 -20.92 13.29 -14.93
CA THR A 83 -19.83 12.58 -15.62
C THR A 83 -18.58 13.45 -15.79
N TYR A 84 -18.74 14.74 -16.09
CA TYR A 84 -17.63 15.71 -16.12
C TYR A 84 -16.97 15.85 -14.75
N LYS A 85 -17.78 15.94 -13.69
CA LYS A 85 -17.31 16.01 -12.31
C LYS A 85 -16.52 14.76 -11.94
N ASP A 86 -17.04 13.57 -12.23
CA ASP A 86 -16.38 12.29 -11.96
C ASP A 86 -15.03 12.18 -12.68
N ALA A 87 -14.97 12.54 -13.96
CA ALA A 87 -13.72 12.55 -14.71
C ALA A 87 -12.68 13.51 -14.09
N ARG A 88 -13.10 14.72 -13.72
CA ARG A 88 -12.23 15.75 -13.11
C ARG A 88 -11.74 15.34 -11.73
N GLU A 89 -12.63 14.76 -10.93
CA GLU A 89 -12.34 14.26 -9.59
C GLU A 89 -11.33 13.11 -9.66
N SER A 90 -11.59 12.10 -10.50
CA SER A 90 -10.66 10.97 -10.65
C SER A 90 -9.30 11.40 -11.20
N LEU A 91 -9.21 12.30 -12.20
CA LEU A 91 -7.93 12.86 -12.66
C LEU A 91 -7.14 13.53 -11.51
N THR A 92 -7.84 14.28 -10.66
CA THR A 92 -7.22 14.97 -9.52
C THR A 92 -6.78 13.98 -8.45
N ASN A 93 -7.62 12.99 -8.11
CA ASN A 93 -7.29 11.96 -7.13
C ASN A 93 -6.10 11.10 -7.56
N ILE A 94 -6.01 10.74 -8.84
CA ILE A 94 -4.86 10.01 -9.40
C ILE A 94 -3.60 10.88 -9.28
N GLN A 95 -3.68 12.15 -9.69
CA GLN A 95 -2.54 13.07 -9.65
C GLN A 95 -2.02 13.31 -8.22
N LEU A 96 -2.90 13.48 -7.23
CA LEU A 96 -2.54 13.69 -5.82
C LEU A 96 -1.86 12.47 -5.17
N ARG A 97 -2.05 11.27 -5.72
CA ARG A 97 -1.37 10.04 -5.25
C ARG A 97 0.05 9.92 -5.78
N LEU A 98 0.44 10.73 -6.75
CA LEU A 98 1.80 10.79 -7.28
C LEU A 98 2.62 11.85 -6.55
N ASN A 99 3.92 11.59 -6.37
CA ASN A 99 4.82 12.56 -5.75
C ASN A 99 5.47 13.45 -6.84
N PRO A 100 5.15 14.75 -6.92
CA PRO A 100 5.73 15.65 -7.93
C PRO A 100 7.26 15.75 -7.83
N GLU A 101 7.82 15.67 -6.62
CA GLU A 101 9.27 15.73 -6.41
C GLU A 101 9.98 14.52 -7.04
N HIS A 102 9.35 13.34 -7.02
CA HIS A 102 9.92 12.15 -7.66
C HIS A 102 9.90 12.28 -9.18
N VAL A 103 8.87 12.92 -9.73
CA VAL A 103 8.73 13.17 -11.16
C VAL A 103 9.86 14.09 -11.64
N GLU A 104 10.09 15.19 -10.93
CA GLU A 104 11.14 16.17 -11.25
C GLU A 104 12.55 15.56 -11.13
N ARG A 105 12.81 14.84 -10.04
CA ARG A 105 14.15 14.25 -9.79
C ARG A 105 14.45 13.04 -10.67
N ARG A 106 13.41 12.32 -11.14
CA ARG A 106 13.54 11.08 -11.91
C ARG A 106 12.56 11.06 -13.07
N PRO A 107 12.83 11.83 -14.15
CA PRO A 107 11.91 11.99 -15.27
C PRO A 107 11.67 10.70 -16.07
N GLN A 108 12.55 9.70 -15.95
CA GLN A 108 12.40 8.40 -16.61
C GLN A 108 11.72 7.34 -15.72
N SER A 109 11.31 7.71 -14.50
CA SER A 109 10.63 6.79 -13.58
C SER A 109 9.21 6.42 -14.04
N MET A 110 8.69 5.31 -13.53
CA MET A 110 7.30 4.90 -13.79
C MET A 110 6.29 5.97 -13.36
N GLU A 111 6.56 6.62 -12.21
CA GLU A 111 5.74 7.72 -11.69
C GLU A 111 5.75 8.93 -12.65
N ALA A 112 6.91 9.28 -13.21
CA ALA A 112 7.02 10.37 -14.17
C ALA A 112 6.31 10.09 -15.50
N LYS A 113 6.40 8.86 -16.02
CA LYS A 113 5.68 8.47 -17.24
C LYS A 113 4.17 8.56 -17.06
N LEU A 114 3.68 8.05 -15.94
CA LEU A 114 2.27 8.14 -15.57
C LEU A 114 1.83 9.60 -15.36
N TRP A 115 2.65 10.41 -14.70
CA TRP A 115 2.39 11.85 -14.52
C TRP A 115 2.23 12.57 -15.86
N ASN A 116 3.09 12.27 -16.83
CA ASN A 116 3.01 12.84 -18.17
C ASN A 116 1.71 12.42 -18.88
N ALA A 117 1.32 11.14 -18.78
CA ALA A 117 0.04 10.67 -19.34
C ALA A 117 -1.18 11.37 -18.72
N ILE A 118 -1.18 11.56 -17.39
CA ILE A 118 -2.25 12.29 -16.68
C ILE A 118 -2.27 13.76 -17.06
N SER A 119 -1.09 14.39 -17.16
CA SER A 119 -0.98 15.82 -17.50
C SER A 119 -1.47 16.07 -18.93
N LYS A 120 -1.17 15.15 -19.85
CA LYS A 120 -1.70 15.18 -21.22
C LYS A 120 -3.22 14.99 -21.22
N SER A 121 -3.72 13.96 -20.54
CA SER A 121 -5.17 13.70 -20.41
C SER A 121 -5.93 14.90 -19.85
N ARG A 122 -5.37 15.57 -18.83
CA ARG A 122 -5.95 16.79 -18.26
C ARG A 122 -5.99 17.95 -19.27
N THR A 123 -4.99 18.05 -20.14
CA THR A 123 -4.91 19.08 -21.19
C THR A 123 -5.94 18.80 -22.29
N ASP A 124 -5.96 17.58 -22.81
CA ASP A 124 -6.89 17.15 -23.87
C ASP A 124 -8.34 17.26 -23.39
N PHE A 125 -8.62 16.85 -22.15
CA PHE A 125 -9.92 17.00 -21.50
C PHE A 125 -10.33 18.46 -21.31
N ALA A 126 -9.39 19.35 -20.93
CA ALA A 126 -9.68 20.77 -20.77
C ALA A 126 -9.95 21.47 -22.12
N ASN A 127 -9.38 20.95 -23.21
CA ASN A 127 -9.63 21.44 -24.57
C ASN A 127 -10.92 20.88 -25.18
N GLY A 128 -11.61 19.97 -24.49
CA GLY A 128 -12.82 19.31 -24.98
C GLY A 128 -12.55 18.18 -25.99
N ASP A 129 -11.30 17.74 -26.16
CA ASP A 129 -10.96 16.63 -27.05
C ASP A 129 -11.19 15.28 -26.35
N LEU A 130 -12.45 14.86 -26.29
CA LEU A 130 -12.84 13.61 -25.63
C LEU A 130 -12.26 12.38 -26.33
N SER A 131 -12.09 12.43 -27.65
CA SER A 131 -11.49 11.33 -28.43
C SER A 131 -10.01 11.13 -28.08
N ALA A 132 -9.22 12.19 -28.00
CA ALA A 132 -7.84 12.11 -27.52
C ALA A 132 -7.79 11.69 -26.06
N THR A 133 -8.73 12.15 -25.23
CA THR A 133 -8.80 11.79 -23.81
C THR A 133 -9.04 10.28 -23.61
N VAL A 134 -9.80 9.61 -24.49
CA VAL A 134 -9.94 8.14 -24.47
C VAL A 134 -8.60 7.44 -24.71
N VAL A 135 -7.84 7.88 -25.71
CA VAL A 135 -6.50 7.34 -26.00
C VAL A 135 -5.56 7.54 -24.80
N ASP A 136 -5.66 8.70 -24.16
CA ASP A 136 -4.89 9.00 -22.97
C ASP A 136 -5.31 8.13 -21.76
N CYS A 137 -6.58 7.73 -21.64
CA CYS A 137 -7.02 6.78 -20.61
C CYS A 137 -6.36 5.41 -20.78
N ASP A 138 -6.26 4.91 -22.02
CA ASP A 138 -5.52 3.68 -22.30
C ASP A 138 -4.03 3.84 -21.94
N LYS A 139 -3.45 4.99 -22.24
CA LYS A 139 -2.06 5.29 -21.87
C LYS A 139 -1.85 5.36 -20.36
N ILE A 140 -2.77 5.99 -19.62
CA ILE A 140 -2.76 6.01 -18.15
C ILE A 140 -2.80 4.59 -17.61
N ARG A 141 -3.66 3.71 -18.15
CA ARG A 141 -3.74 2.30 -17.75
C ARG A 141 -2.42 1.56 -18.00
N GLU A 142 -1.81 1.76 -19.16
CA GLU A 142 -0.51 1.16 -19.51
C GLU A 142 0.60 1.59 -18.56
N GLU A 143 0.73 2.89 -18.28
CA GLU A 143 1.80 3.43 -17.43
C GLU A 143 1.54 3.17 -15.93
N ALA A 144 0.28 3.03 -15.52
CA ALA A 144 -0.10 2.66 -14.15
C ALA A 144 0.18 1.19 -13.82
N ALA A 145 0.03 0.28 -14.80
CA ALA A 145 0.24 -1.15 -14.61
C ALA A 145 1.60 -1.55 -13.98
N PRO A 146 2.76 -1.07 -14.48
CA PRO A 146 4.06 -1.39 -13.88
C PRO A 146 4.22 -0.81 -12.48
N LEU A 147 3.70 0.40 -12.21
CA LEU A 147 3.72 1.00 -10.88
C LEU A 147 2.92 0.16 -9.87
N LEU A 148 1.70 -0.24 -10.26
CA LEU A 148 0.85 -1.12 -9.47
C LEU A 148 1.49 -2.49 -9.23
N LYS A 149 2.18 -3.05 -10.23
CA LYS A 149 2.89 -4.32 -10.10
C LYS A 149 4.02 -4.22 -9.09
N LYS A 150 4.81 -3.14 -9.15
CA LYS A 150 5.91 -2.88 -8.21
C LYS A 150 5.41 -2.78 -6.78
N GLU A 151 4.35 -2.02 -6.54
CA GLU A 151 3.78 -1.89 -5.19
C GLU A 151 3.13 -3.20 -4.71
N TRP A 152 2.50 -3.97 -5.60
CA TRP A 152 2.00 -5.32 -5.27
C TRP A 152 3.12 -6.28 -4.85
N GLU A 153 4.26 -6.24 -5.54
CA GLU A 153 5.42 -7.04 -5.15
C GLU A 153 6.01 -6.59 -3.82
N ARG A 154 5.98 -5.29 -3.52
CA ARG A 154 6.39 -4.77 -2.21
C ARG A 154 5.49 -5.26 -1.09
N VAL A 155 4.16 -5.27 -1.30
CA VAL A 155 3.18 -5.81 -0.36
C VAL A 155 3.47 -7.29 -0.07
N LYS A 156 3.60 -8.12 -1.12
CA LYS A 156 3.87 -9.56 -0.96
C LYS A 156 5.18 -9.87 -0.26
N ARG A 157 6.22 -9.06 -0.51
CA ARG A 157 7.55 -9.27 0.06
C ARG A 157 7.64 -8.83 1.51
N GLY A 158 6.72 -7.97 1.97
CA GLY A 158 6.80 -7.29 3.25
C GLY A 158 7.93 -6.25 3.31
N GLU A 159 7.91 -5.40 4.33
CA GLU A 159 8.96 -4.40 4.49
C GLU A 159 10.26 -5.03 4.98
N LEU A 160 11.40 -4.53 4.49
CA LEU A 160 12.71 -5.05 4.90
C LEU A 160 12.90 -4.95 6.41
N THR A 161 12.47 -3.84 7.01
CA THR A 161 12.57 -3.62 8.46
C THR A 161 11.86 -4.71 9.26
N PHE A 162 10.61 -5.05 8.92
CA PHE A 162 9.89 -6.12 9.61
C PHE A 162 10.54 -7.49 9.44
N ARG A 163 11.09 -7.78 8.25
CA ARG A 163 11.83 -9.02 8.00
C ARG A 163 13.10 -9.11 8.86
N VAL A 164 13.88 -8.04 8.92
CA VAL A 164 15.10 -7.97 9.74
C VAL A 164 14.76 -8.12 11.23
N VAL A 165 13.76 -7.38 11.71
CA VAL A 165 13.34 -7.44 13.13
C VAL A 165 12.88 -8.85 13.51
N LYS A 166 12.12 -9.55 12.65
CA LYS A 166 11.70 -10.94 12.90
C LYS A 166 12.88 -11.90 13.00
N VAL A 167 13.88 -11.77 12.11
CA VAL A 167 15.09 -12.62 12.17
C VAL A 167 15.91 -12.32 13.42
N THR A 168 16.14 -11.04 13.74
CA THR A 168 16.87 -10.66 14.95
C THR A 168 16.15 -11.14 16.21
N ALA A 169 14.83 -11.01 16.27
CA ALA A 169 14.02 -11.51 17.38
C ALA A 169 14.16 -13.04 17.53
N LEU A 170 14.13 -13.79 16.42
CA LEU A 170 14.30 -15.24 16.44
C LEU A 170 15.70 -15.64 16.95
N VAL A 171 16.75 -14.95 16.52
CA VAL A 171 18.11 -15.20 17.01
C VAL A 171 18.21 -14.94 18.50
N LEU A 172 17.65 -13.81 18.99
CA LEU A 172 17.64 -13.48 20.41
C LEU A 172 16.86 -14.51 21.24
N LEU A 173 15.75 -15.05 20.70
CA LEU A 173 15.02 -16.13 21.36
C LEU A 173 15.88 -17.38 21.49
N ILE A 174 16.54 -17.82 20.41
CA ILE A 174 17.38 -19.03 20.43
C ILE A 174 18.51 -18.88 21.44
N VAL A 175 19.19 -17.72 21.44
CA VAL A 175 20.25 -17.41 22.41
C VAL A 175 19.68 -17.38 23.85
N GLY A 176 18.52 -16.77 24.05
CA GLY A 176 17.84 -16.72 25.34
C GLY A 176 17.45 -18.11 25.86
N ILE A 177 16.90 -18.97 25.01
CA ILE A 177 16.58 -20.36 25.35
C ILE A 177 17.85 -21.14 25.68
N ALA A 178 18.91 -21.00 24.89
CA ALA A 178 20.19 -21.67 25.17
C ALA A 178 20.76 -21.23 26.53
N PHE A 179 20.70 -19.93 26.85
CA PHE A 179 21.08 -19.41 28.16
C PHE A 179 20.23 -20.00 29.28
N VAL A 180 18.90 -20.09 29.08
CA VAL A 180 17.99 -20.69 30.06
C VAL A 180 18.32 -22.16 30.33
N VAL A 181 18.63 -22.93 29.29
CA VAL A 181 18.98 -24.36 29.40
C VAL A 181 20.32 -24.54 30.12
N LEU A 182 21.34 -23.77 29.74
CA LEU A 182 22.67 -23.85 30.37
C LEU A 182 22.64 -23.43 31.85
N GLY A 183 21.89 -22.39 32.19
CA GLY A 183 21.73 -21.95 33.57
C GLY A 183 20.93 -22.94 34.43
N ALA A 184 19.95 -23.63 33.84
CA ALA A 184 19.20 -24.68 34.53
C ALA A 184 20.08 -25.89 34.87
N ASP A 185 20.94 -26.32 33.94
CA ASP A 185 21.88 -27.42 34.17
C ASP A 185 22.86 -27.09 35.31
N GLN A 186 23.37 -25.85 35.36
CA GLN A 186 24.21 -25.40 36.46
C GLN A 186 23.49 -25.40 37.82
N LEU A 187 22.23 -24.94 37.88
CA LEU A 187 21.45 -24.91 39.14
C LEU A 187 21.15 -26.32 39.68
N ILE A 188 21.01 -27.32 38.81
CA ILE A 188 20.77 -28.72 39.21
C ILE A 188 22.05 -29.39 39.76
N GLN A 189 23.22 -28.94 39.33
CA GLN A 189 24.52 -29.50 39.75
C GLN A 189 25.05 -28.90 41.07
N ILE A 190 24.42 -27.86 41.62
CA ILE A 190 24.79 -27.29 42.92
C ILE A 190 24.28 -28.23 44.03
N PRO A 191 25.16 -28.75 44.91
CA PRO A 191 24.80 -29.68 45.97
C PRO A 191 23.94 -29.07 47.08
#